data_AF-A0A3N5J663-F1
#
_entry.id   AF-A0A3N5J663-F1
#
_cell.length_a   1.000
_cell.length_b   1.000
_cell.length_c   1.000
_cell.angle_alpha   90.00
_cell.angle_beta   90.00
_cell.angle_gamma   90.00
#
_symmetry.space_group_name_H-M   'P 1'
#
loop_
_entity.id
_entity.type
_entity.pdbx_description
1 polymer ?
#
loop_
_entity_poly.entity_id
_entity_poly.type
_entity_poly.pdbx_seq_one_letter_code
_entity_poly.pdbx_strand_id
1 'polypeptide(L)'
;MFSLDKLKVYDKALASAASLAQHSRSWDKRHAVTDQLLRASESFVLNLAEGARLRSAAKRQHVVDYAIGSALECAACLDSAQIKEFLCQDEALQEKRSLCEVVKMMVGLKKAWSVEAFHEEPSRYGEPAEWLFPHERLDAYRLSLEFMRWFHGLPGAPKLSTRPLRQVDHAGTSLVLNIAEANGRYASGERRNLFEIAESAVVRVGTYLELCTRTDKLDPEQKACAMALLDRIASMLRGLGSG
;
A
#
# COMPACT_ATOMS: atom_id res chain seq x y z
N MET A 1 1.37 32.38 -8.79
CA MET A 1 1.05 31.68 -7.54
C MET A 1 0.14 30.52 -7.91
N PHE A 2 0.57 29.28 -7.71
CA PHE A 2 -0.17 28.10 -8.16
C PHE A 2 -1.48 27.99 -7.38
N SER A 3 -2.54 27.44 -7.96
CA SER A 3 -3.83 27.24 -7.27
C SER A 3 -3.76 26.25 -6.09
N LEU A 4 -2.63 25.55 -5.96
CA LEU A 4 -2.34 24.53 -4.95
C LEU A 4 -2.24 25.09 -3.53
N ASP A 5 -1.69 26.30 -3.38
CA ASP A 5 -1.48 26.96 -2.08
C ASP A 5 -2.81 27.26 -1.34
N LYS A 6 -3.95 27.06 -2.01
CA LYS A 6 -5.29 27.19 -1.41
C LYS A 6 -5.90 25.86 -0.96
N LEU A 7 -5.32 24.73 -1.35
CA LEU A 7 -5.82 23.40 -1.02
C LEU A 7 -5.18 22.91 0.28
N LYS A 8 -5.92 22.98 1.39
CA LYS A 8 -5.47 22.43 2.69
C LYS A 8 -4.98 20.98 2.63
N VAL A 9 -5.55 20.18 1.71
CA VAL A 9 -5.14 18.79 1.49
C VAL A 9 -3.73 18.69 0.91
N TYR A 10 -3.29 19.66 0.11
CA TYR A 10 -1.95 19.68 -0.48
C TYR A 10 -0.88 19.92 0.59
N ASP A 11 -1.10 20.87 1.49
CA ASP A 11 -0.17 21.13 2.61
C ASP A 11 -0.05 19.91 3.53
N LYS A 12 -1.17 19.25 3.86
CA LYS A 12 -1.17 18.01 4.64
C LYS A 12 -0.50 16.86 3.89
N ALA A 13 -0.70 16.76 2.58
CA ALA A 13 -0.04 15.77 1.74
C ALA A 13 1.49 15.94 1.75
N LEU A 14 1.98 17.18 1.61
CA LEU A 14 3.41 17.51 1.72
C LEU A 14 3.96 17.19 3.11
N ALA A 15 3.24 17.55 4.17
CA ALA A 15 3.64 17.25 5.54
C ALA A 15 3.75 15.74 5.79
N SER A 16 2.77 14.96 5.35
CA SER A 16 2.81 13.49 5.44
C SER A 16 3.98 12.92 4.64
N ALA A 17 4.19 13.34 3.39
CA ALA A 17 5.33 12.85 2.60
C ALA A 17 6.68 13.18 3.24
N ALA A 18 6.83 14.39 3.80
CA ALA A 18 8.04 14.78 4.52
C ALA A 18 8.25 13.95 5.79
N SER A 19 7.19 13.66 6.56
CA SER A 19 7.25 12.80 7.75
C SER A 19 7.67 11.37 7.40
N LEU A 20 7.02 10.77 6.39
CA LEU A 20 7.36 9.43 5.89
C LEU A 20 8.81 9.34 5.41
N ALA A 21 9.29 10.36 4.70
CA ALA A 21 10.69 10.45 4.27
C ALA A 21 11.65 10.63 5.45
N GLN A 22 11.25 11.30 6.53
CA GLN A 22 12.05 11.44 7.73
C GLN A 22 12.17 10.11 8.49
N HIS A 23 11.06 9.37 8.64
CA HIS A 23 11.06 8.05 9.26
C HIS A 23 11.94 7.06 8.50
N SER A 24 11.89 7.05 7.18
CA SER A 24 12.62 6.06 6.37
C SER A 24 14.12 6.30 6.21
N ARG A 25 14.66 7.42 6.73
CA ARG A 25 16.09 7.77 6.57
C ARG A 25 17.04 6.72 7.12
N SER A 26 16.67 6.06 8.21
CA SER A 26 17.48 5.05 8.90
C SER A 26 17.21 3.63 8.45
N TRP A 27 16.22 3.40 7.59
CA TRP A 27 15.83 2.05 7.18
C TRP A 27 16.88 1.43 6.26
N ASP A 28 17.05 0.10 6.34
CA ASP A 28 17.95 -0.61 5.43
C ASP A 28 17.37 -0.56 4.01
N LYS A 29 18.15 0.01 3.08
CA LYS A 29 17.81 0.21 1.67
C LYS A 29 17.71 -1.10 0.88
N ARG A 30 18.13 -2.24 1.44
CA ARG A 30 17.96 -3.56 0.82
C ARG A 30 16.50 -4.00 0.80
N HIS A 31 15.68 -3.52 1.74
CA HIS A 31 14.26 -3.86 1.80
C HIS A 31 13.48 -3.03 0.80
N ALA A 32 12.62 -3.70 0.03
CA ALA A 32 11.83 -3.05 -1.01
C ALA A 32 10.91 -1.95 -0.44
N VAL A 33 10.42 -2.11 0.79
CA VAL A 33 9.53 -1.14 1.45
C VAL A 33 10.13 0.26 1.54
N THR A 34 11.47 0.39 1.66
CA THR A 34 12.15 1.68 1.82
C THR A 34 12.01 2.54 0.57
N ASP A 35 12.27 1.97 -0.62
CA ASP A 35 12.09 2.67 -1.91
C ASP A 35 10.61 2.88 -2.22
N GLN A 36 9.78 1.86 -1.98
CA GLN A 36 8.35 1.91 -2.28
C GLN A 36 7.61 2.98 -1.47
N LEU A 37 7.93 3.15 -0.18
CA LEU A 37 7.34 4.20 0.64
C LEU A 37 7.63 5.59 0.07
N LEU A 38 8.89 5.86 -0.28
CA LEU A 38 9.29 7.16 -0.83
C LEU A 38 8.58 7.44 -2.15
N ARG A 39 8.62 6.47 -3.08
CA ARG A 39 7.98 6.60 -4.40
C ARG A 39 6.47 6.77 -4.31
N ALA A 40 5.79 5.98 -3.47
CA ALA A 40 4.36 6.12 -3.26
C ALA A 40 4.03 7.48 -2.61
N SER A 41 4.88 7.96 -1.69
CA SER A 41 4.67 9.24 -1.02
C SER A 41 4.78 10.44 -1.98
N GLU A 42 5.79 10.43 -2.85
CA GLU A 42 5.95 11.43 -3.90
C GLU A 42 4.82 11.34 -4.92
N SER A 43 4.43 10.12 -5.32
CA SER A 43 3.35 9.86 -6.27
C SER A 43 2.02 10.47 -5.81
N PHE A 44 1.62 10.29 -4.54
CA PHE A 44 0.33 10.84 -4.10
C PHE A 44 0.33 12.38 -4.09
N VAL A 45 1.45 13.01 -3.71
CA VAL A 45 1.60 14.48 -3.74
C VAL A 45 1.55 14.99 -5.19
N LEU A 46 2.28 14.34 -6.10
CA LEU A 46 2.36 14.73 -7.50
C LEU A 46 1.01 14.57 -8.22
N ASN A 47 0.33 13.45 -8.01
CA ASN A 47 -1.00 13.23 -8.57
C ASN A 47 -2.01 14.24 -8.03
N LEU A 48 -1.99 14.55 -6.73
CA LEU A 48 -2.85 15.60 -6.17
C LEU A 48 -2.60 16.97 -6.83
N ALA A 49 -1.33 17.33 -7.02
CA ALA A 49 -0.95 18.57 -7.68
C ALA A 49 -1.41 18.63 -9.14
N GLU A 50 -1.23 17.55 -9.89
CA GLU A 50 -1.66 17.47 -11.29
C GLU A 50 -3.19 17.52 -11.39
N GLY A 51 -3.91 16.80 -10.53
CA GLY A 51 -5.37 16.83 -10.45
C GLY A 51 -5.91 18.25 -10.27
N ALA A 52 -5.31 19.04 -9.40
CA ALA A 52 -5.73 20.42 -9.15
C ALA A 52 -5.46 21.38 -10.33
N ARG A 53 -4.50 21.05 -11.21
CA ARG A 53 -4.16 21.84 -12.41
C ARG A 53 -5.06 21.56 -13.60
N LEU A 54 -5.58 20.33 -13.71
CA LEU A 54 -6.43 19.91 -14.83
C LEU A 54 -7.74 20.71 -14.90
N ARG A 55 -8.36 20.82 -16.08
CA ARG A 55 -9.63 21.54 -16.27
C ARG A 55 -10.86 20.63 -16.32
N SER A 56 -10.71 19.42 -16.85
CA SER A 56 -11.81 18.46 -17.00
C SER A 56 -12.11 17.76 -15.67
N ALA A 57 -13.35 17.88 -15.17
CA ALA A 57 -13.82 17.21 -13.97
C ALA A 57 -13.49 15.70 -13.96
N ALA A 58 -13.83 14.99 -15.04
CA ALA A 58 -13.54 13.56 -15.17
C ALA A 58 -12.03 13.24 -15.05
N LYS A 59 -11.17 14.03 -15.71
CA LYS A 59 -9.71 13.83 -15.60
C LYS A 59 -9.19 14.14 -14.19
N ARG A 60 -9.75 15.17 -13.53
CA ARG A 60 -9.40 15.49 -12.13
C ARG A 60 -9.73 14.33 -11.19
N GLN A 61 -10.93 13.79 -11.30
CA GLN A 61 -11.37 12.66 -10.47
C GLN A 61 -10.48 11.44 -10.68
N HIS A 62 -10.17 11.13 -11.94
CA HIS A 62 -9.30 10.02 -12.29
C HIS A 62 -7.92 10.16 -11.65
N VAL A 63 -7.26 11.32 -11.79
CA VAL A 63 -5.93 11.53 -11.19
C VAL A 63 -5.97 11.50 -9.65
N VAL A 64 -7.07 11.93 -9.01
CA VAL A 64 -7.21 11.79 -7.55
C VAL A 64 -7.34 10.33 -7.13
N ASP A 65 -7.92 9.46 -7.95
CA ASP A 65 -7.93 8.02 -7.68
C ASP A 65 -6.51 7.45 -7.65
N TYR A 66 -5.61 7.96 -8.50
CA TYR A 66 -4.18 7.64 -8.44
C TYR A 66 -3.57 8.07 -7.11
N ALA A 67 -3.80 9.32 -6.69
CA ALA A 67 -3.32 9.84 -5.42
C ALA A 67 -3.84 9.04 -4.21
N ILE A 68 -5.13 8.67 -4.20
CA ILE A 68 -5.73 7.87 -3.13
C ILE A 68 -5.05 6.50 -3.06
N GLY A 69 -4.91 5.77 -4.17
CA GLY A 69 -4.25 4.46 -4.10
C GLY A 69 -2.77 4.55 -3.69
N SER A 70 -2.01 5.56 -4.13
CA SER A 70 -0.64 5.73 -3.65
C SER A 70 -0.55 6.09 -2.15
N ALA A 71 -1.54 6.78 -1.60
CA ALA A 71 -1.63 6.97 -0.14
C ALA A 71 -1.98 5.66 0.61
N LEU A 72 -2.81 4.79 0.00
CA LEU A 72 -3.10 3.46 0.54
C LEU A 72 -1.87 2.53 0.46
N GLU A 73 -1.05 2.63 -0.60
CA GLU A 73 0.26 1.97 -0.67
C GLU A 73 1.17 2.43 0.47
N CYS A 74 1.22 3.74 0.78
CA CYS A 74 1.99 4.25 1.92
C CYS A 74 1.53 3.61 3.23
N ALA A 75 0.22 3.47 3.45
CA ALA A 75 -0.31 2.81 4.65
C ALA A 75 0.15 1.34 4.74
N ALA A 76 0.18 0.62 3.63
CA ALA A 76 0.65 -0.75 3.56
C ALA A 76 2.18 -0.89 3.71
N CYS A 77 2.94 0.11 3.25
CA CYS A 77 4.36 0.24 3.55
C CYS A 77 4.60 0.40 5.06
N LEU A 78 3.77 1.15 5.79
CA LEU A 78 3.90 1.29 7.24
C LEU A 78 3.65 -0.04 7.97
N ASP A 79 2.66 -0.82 7.56
CA ASP A 79 2.43 -2.16 8.12
C ASP A 79 3.63 -3.09 7.85
N SER A 80 4.19 -3.03 6.63
CA SER A 80 5.38 -3.81 6.26
C SER A 80 6.64 -3.35 7.00
N ALA A 81 6.79 -2.06 7.26
CA ALA A 81 7.89 -1.49 8.04
C ALA A 81 7.80 -1.89 9.52
N GLN A 82 6.59 -1.96 10.08
CA GLN A 82 6.37 -2.48 11.43
C GLN A 82 6.75 -3.97 11.54
N ILE A 83 6.40 -4.79 10.54
CA ILE A 83 6.83 -6.21 10.48
C ILE A 83 8.36 -6.34 10.48
N LYS A 84 9.04 -5.39 9.84
CA LYS A 84 10.51 -5.35 9.72
C LYS A 84 11.21 -4.63 10.86
N GLU A 85 10.45 -4.22 11.89
CA GLU A 85 10.96 -3.51 13.06
C GLU A 85 11.63 -2.15 12.72
N PHE A 86 11.27 -1.56 11.58
CA PHE A 86 11.73 -0.23 11.16
C PHE A 86 10.91 0.92 11.76
N LEU A 87 9.71 0.60 12.24
CA LEU A 87 8.80 1.51 12.95
C LEU A 87 8.16 0.78 14.11
N CYS A 88 7.99 1.47 15.23
CA CYS A 88 7.16 0.92 16.30
C CYS A 88 5.66 1.08 15.97
N GLN A 89 4.81 0.37 16.72
CA GLN A 89 3.36 0.38 16.51
C GLN A 89 2.75 1.79 16.64
N ASP A 90 3.20 2.58 17.61
CA ASP A 90 2.63 3.92 17.85
C ASP A 90 2.99 4.90 16.73
N GLU A 91 4.24 4.87 16.25
CA GLU A 91 4.66 5.68 15.10
C GLU A 91 3.89 5.28 13.84
N ALA A 92 3.80 3.98 13.54
CA ALA A 92 3.05 3.49 12.39
C ALA A 92 1.57 3.90 12.46
N LEU A 93 0.93 3.79 13.62
CA LEU A 93 -0.45 4.19 13.82
C LEU A 93 -0.64 5.71 13.65
N GLN A 94 0.29 6.51 14.17
CA GLN A 94 0.24 7.95 14.04
C GLN A 94 0.34 8.39 12.57
N GLU A 95 1.29 7.83 11.82
CA GLU A 95 1.44 8.10 10.38
C GLU A 95 0.24 7.62 9.56
N LYS A 96 -0.31 6.44 9.90
CA LYS A 96 -1.55 5.93 9.29
C LYS A 96 -2.75 6.84 9.55
N ARG A 97 -2.86 7.46 10.74
CA ARG A 97 -3.92 8.45 11.03
C ARG A 97 -3.77 9.70 10.18
N SER A 98 -2.55 10.23 10.05
CA SER A 98 -2.25 11.38 9.17
C SER A 98 -2.59 11.07 7.71
N LEU A 99 -2.19 9.91 7.19
CA LEU A 99 -2.54 9.45 5.85
C LEU A 99 -4.06 9.27 5.68
N CYS A 100 -4.75 8.71 6.67
CA CYS A 100 -6.21 8.52 6.64
C CYS A 100 -6.94 9.87 6.55
N GLU A 101 -6.46 10.89 7.27
CA GLU A 101 -6.98 12.26 7.14
C GLU A 101 -6.80 12.79 5.71
N VAL A 102 -5.60 12.69 5.14
CA VAL A 102 -5.31 13.13 3.76
C VAL A 102 -6.21 12.40 2.76
N VAL A 103 -6.37 11.08 2.89
CA VAL A 103 -7.26 10.27 2.03
C VAL A 103 -8.72 10.74 2.14
N LYS A 104 -9.24 10.97 3.36
CA LYS A 104 -10.61 11.49 3.54
C LYS A 104 -10.79 12.84 2.87
N MET A 105 -9.80 13.73 2.95
CA MET A 105 -9.82 15.01 2.26
C MET A 105 -9.78 14.86 0.73
N MET A 106 -8.97 13.93 0.19
CA MET A 106 -8.92 13.64 -1.24
C MET A 106 -10.24 13.07 -1.76
N VAL A 107 -10.89 12.19 -1.00
CA VAL A 107 -12.24 11.67 -1.32
C VAL A 107 -13.26 12.81 -1.35
N GLY A 108 -13.22 13.72 -0.36
CA GLY A 108 -14.06 14.93 -0.36
C GLY A 108 -13.79 15.83 -1.57
N LEU A 109 -12.51 16.04 -1.93
CA LEU A 109 -12.10 16.83 -3.08
C LEU A 109 -12.59 16.20 -4.40
N LYS A 110 -12.47 14.88 -4.54
CA LYS A 110 -13.00 14.13 -5.70
C LYS A 110 -14.50 14.35 -5.88
N LYS A 111 -15.26 14.32 -4.78
CA LYS A 111 -16.70 14.61 -4.79
C LYS A 111 -16.97 16.07 -5.18
N ALA A 112 -16.23 17.03 -4.63
CA ALA A 112 -16.36 18.44 -4.97
C ALA A 112 -16.05 18.73 -6.44
N TRP A 113 -15.15 17.96 -7.06
CA TRP A 113 -14.87 18.07 -8.51
C TRP A 113 -15.88 17.35 -9.40
N SER A 114 -16.83 16.60 -8.81
CA SER A 114 -17.86 15.87 -9.54
C SER A 114 -19.10 16.70 -9.87
N VAL A 115 -19.31 17.84 -9.19
CA VAL A 115 -20.51 18.68 -9.31
C VAL A 115 -20.14 20.17 -9.39
N GLU A 116 -20.71 20.91 -10.35
CA GLU A 116 -20.93 22.35 -10.20
C GLU A 116 -21.90 22.56 -9.02
N ALA A 117 -21.33 22.72 -7.82
CA ALA A 117 -21.96 23.03 -6.53
C ALA A 117 -23.14 22.13 -6.09
N PHE A 118 -22.97 21.41 -4.98
CA PHE A 118 -23.95 21.44 -3.86
C PHE A 118 -23.28 20.93 -2.58
N HIS A 119 -23.52 21.66 -1.48
CA HIS A 119 -23.16 21.28 -0.12
C HIS A 119 -23.96 20.03 0.28
N GLU A 120 -23.26 18.94 0.62
CA GLU A 120 -23.82 17.93 1.54
C GLU A 120 -23.40 18.31 2.96
N GLU A 121 -24.35 18.27 3.89
CA GLU A 121 -24.04 18.32 5.32
C GLU A 121 -23.05 17.20 5.68
N PRO A 122 -22.06 17.46 6.55
CA PRO A 122 -21.09 16.45 6.93
C PRO A 122 -21.80 15.23 7.50
N SER A 123 -21.56 14.06 6.90
CA SER A 123 -22.04 12.79 7.44
C SER A 123 -21.54 12.64 8.87
N ARG A 124 -22.47 12.48 9.82
CA ARG A 124 -22.19 12.23 11.24
C ARG A 124 -21.11 11.16 11.35
N TYR A 125 -19.99 11.50 12.00
CA TYR A 125 -18.92 10.58 12.34
C TYR A 125 -19.49 9.48 13.24
N GLY A 126 -19.84 8.35 12.64
CA GLY A 126 -20.27 7.14 13.33
C GLY A 126 -19.04 6.32 13.69
N GLU A 127 -18.78 6.24 14.99
CA GLU A 127 -17.87 5.33 15.71
C GLU A 127 -16.40 5.25 15.25
N PRO A 128 -15.45 4.95 16.16
CA PRO A 128 -14.09 4.63 15.72
C PRO A 128 -14.16 3.37 14.87
N ALA A 129 -13.97 3.51 13.56
CA ALA A 129 -13.77 2.37 12.69
C ALA A 129 -12.57 1.57 13.22
N GLU A 130 -12.76 0.26 13.45
CA GLU A 130 -11.71 -0.69 13.82
C GLU A 130 -10.51 -0.63 12.85
N TRP A 131 -10.76 -0.21 11.61
CA TRP A 131 -9.82 -0.12 10.50
C TRP A 131 -9.73 1.32 9.98
N LEU A 132 -8.50 1.80 9.76
CA LEU A 132 -8.26 3.13 9.19
C LEU A 132 -8.41 3.14 7.67
N PHE A 133 -8.11 2.02 7.02
CA PHE A 133 -8.16 1.89 5.56
C PHE A 133 -9.00 0.69 5.09
N PRO A 134 -9.67 0.80 3.93
CA PRO A 134 -10.54 -0.27 3.44
C PRO A 134 -9.85 -1.61 3.23
N HIS A 135 -8.60 -1.61 2.74
CA HIS A 135 -7.86 -2.85 2.45
C HIS A 135 -7.50 -3.66 3.70
N GLU A 136 -7.42 -3.03 4.88
CA GLU A 136 -7.04 -3.71 6.13
C GLU A 136 -8.05 -4.79 6.53
N ARG A 137 -9.31 -4.64 6.10
CA ARG A 137 -10.38 -5.61 6.34
C ARG A 137 -10.29 -6.85 5.44
N LEU A 138 -9.49 -6.80 4.37
CA LEU A 138 -9.44 -7.89 3.39
C LEU A 138 -8.58 -9.05 3.92
N ASP A 139 -9.14 -10.25 3.92
CA ASP A 139 -8.41 -11.45 4.29
C ASP A 139 -7.15 -11.64 3.43
N ALA A 140 -7.22 -11.36 2.12
CA ALA A 140 -6.06 -11.44 1.22
C ALA A 140 -4.92 -10.50 1.66
N TYR A 141 -5.25 -9.32 2.17
CA TYR A 141 -4.28 -8.36 2.70
C TYR A 141 -3.69 -8.84 4.04
N ARG A 142 -4.53 -9.30 4.96
CA ARG A 142 -4.09 -9.78 6.27
C ARG A 142 -3.19 -11.02 6.15
N LEU A 143 -3.56 -11.96 5.27
CA LEU A 143 -2.76 -13.15 4.99
C LEU A 143 -1.44 -12.81 4.29
N SER A 144 -1.39 -11.77 3.46
CA SER A 144 -0.11 -11.33 2.86
C SER A 144 0.82 -10.68 3.90
N LEU A 145 0.29 -9.94 4.88
CA LEU A 145 1.07 -9.47 6.02
C LEU A 145 1.53 -10.62 6.93
N GLU A 146 0.68 -11.64 7.15
CA GLU A 146 1.06 -12.85 7.88
C GLU A 146 2.21 -13.57 7.18
N PHE A 147 2.13 -13.71 5.85
CA PHE A 147 3.23 -14.24 5.04
C PHE A 147 4.51 -13.42 5.22
N MET A 148 4.44 -12.09 5.15
CA MET A 148 5.62 -11.23 5.31
C MET A 148 6.24 -11.34 6.71
N ARG A 149 5.42 -11.53 7.75
CA ARG A 149 5.89 -11.76 9.12
C ARG A 149 6.58 -13.11 9.26
N TRP A 150 5.99 -14.16 8.70
CA TRP A 150 6.63 -15.48 8.62
C TRP A 150 7.97 -15.40 7.89
N PHE A 151 8.00 -14.75 6.72
CA PHE A 151 9.22 -14.58 5.93
C PHE A 151 10.30 -13.83 6.72
N HIS A 152 9.94 -12.73 7.40
CA HIS A 152 10.88 -11.97 8.21
C HIS A 152 11.48 -12.80 9.36
N GLY A 153 10.74 -13.78 9.90
CA GLY A 153 11.23 -14.70 10.93
C GLY A 153 12.24 -15.74 10.44
N LEU A 154 12.47 -15.89 9.13
CA LEU A 154 13.42 -16.86 8.60
C LEU A 154 14.89 -16.45 8.85
N PRO A 155 15.80 -17.42 9.06
CA PRO A 155 17.22 -17.12 9.20
C PRO A 155 17.76 -16.30 8.01
N GLY A 156 18.40 -15.16 8.30
CA GLY A 156 18.99 -14.28 7.29
C GLY A 156 18.01 -13.34 6.57
N ALA A 157 16.69 -13.56 6.67
CA ALA A 157 15.68 -12.71 6.05
C ALA A 157 15.63 -11.29 6.61
N PRO A 158 15.81 -11.02 7.93
CA PRO A 158 15.87 -9.65 8.45
C PRO A 158 17.00 -8.79 7.87
N LYS A 159 18.08 -9.41 7.39
CA LYS A 159 19.24 -8.71 6.78
C LYS A 159 19.30 -8.83 5.26
N LEU A 160 18.34 -9.57 4.68
CA LEU A 160 18.28 -9.97 3.28
C LEU A 160 19.65 -10.39 2.74
N SER A 161 20.27 -11.33 3.45
CA SER A 161 21.68 -11.72 3.25
C SER A 161 21.96 -12.30 1.86
N THR A 162 20.97 -12.92 1.22
CA THR A 162 21.11 -13.56 -0.10
C THR A 162 20.25 -12.90 -1.16
N ARG A 163 20.60 -13.12 -2.44
CA ARG A 163 19.79 -12.62 -3.57
C ARG A 163 18.38 -13.23 -3.58
N PRO A 164 18.18 -14.54 -3.38
CA PRO A 164 16.84 -15.12 -3.27
C PRO A 164 15.99 -14.45 -2.18
N LEU A 165 16.53 -14.23 -0.98
CA LEU A 165 15.82 -13.54 0.11
C LEU A 165 15.40 -12.11 -0.29
N ARG A 166 16.29 -11.34 -0.94
CA ARG A 166 15.92 -10.01 -1.48
C ARG A 166 14.78 -10.07 -2.50
N GLN A 167 14.71 -11.14 -3.29
CA GLN A 167 13.66 -11.30 -4.28
C GLN A 167 12.32 -11.74 -3.68
N VAL A 168 12.34 -12.58 -2.64
CA VAL A 168 11.14 -12.87 -1.83
C VAL A 168 10.63 -11.58 -1.19
N ASP A 169 11.50 -10.78 -0.57
CA ASP A 169 11.14 -9.50 0.05
C ASP A 169 10.50 -8.53 -0.96
N HIS A 170 11.10 -8.39 -2.13
CA HIS A 170 10.58 -7.52 -3.19
C HIS A 170 9.22 -7.99 -3.72
N ALA A 171 9.08 -9.28 -4.04
CA ALA A 171 7.82 -9.82 -4.55
C ALA A 171 6.72 -9.82 -3.48
N GLY A 172 7.02 -10.15 -2.23
CA GLY A 172 6.09 -10.11 -1.11
C GLY A 172 5.64 -8.69 -0.77
N THR A 173 6.55 -7.71 -0.81
CA THR A 173 6.18 -6.29 -0.67
C THR A 173 5.24 -5.88 -1.80
N SER A 174 5.56 -6.23 -3.06
CA SER A 174 4.69 -5.95 -4.22
C SER A 174 3.29 -6.55 -4.05
N LEU A 175 3.16 -7.78 -3.54
CA LEU A 175 1.87 -8.41 -3.23
C LEU A 175 1.04 -7.55 -2.26
N VAL A 176 1.63 -7.17 -1.11
CA VAL A 176 0.95 -6.38 -0.08
C VAL A 176 0.50 -5.02 -0.64
N LEU A 177 1.39 -4.32 -1.34
CA LEU A 177 1.11 -2.97 -1.85
C LEU A 177 0.05 -2.95 -2.95
N ASN A 178 0.08 -3.90 -3.90
CA ASN A 178 -0.90 -3.94 -4.98
C ASN A 178 -2.32 -4.22 -4.45
N ILE A 179 -2.47 -5.01 -3.38
CA ILE A 179 -3.76 -5.21 -2.72
C ILE A 179 -4.27 -3.89 -2.12
N ALA A 180 -3.40 -3.14 -1.45
CA ALA A 180 -3.75 -1.86 -0.86
C ALA A 180 -4.11 -0.81 -1.93
N GLU A 181 -3.29 -0.67 -2.96
CA GLU A 181 -3.50 0.25 -4.09
C GLU A 181 -4.82 -0.02 -4.81
N ALA A 182 -5.15 -1.29 -5.06
CA ALA A 182 -6.39 -1.69 -5.72
C ALA A 182 -7.64 -1.18 -4.98
N ASN A 183 -7.57 -1.01 -3.66
CA ASN A 183 -8.68 -0.47 -2.87
C ASN A 183 -8.81 1.07 -2.96
N GLY A 184 -7.81 1.74 -3.53
CA GLY A 184 -7.86 3.17 -3.87
C GLY A 184 -8.24 3.45 -5.32
N ARG A 185 -8.25 2.43 -6.20
CA ARG A 185 -8.67 2.56 -7.60
C ARG A 185 -10.17 2.31 -7.75
N TYR A 186 -10.90 3.30 -8.28
CA TYR A 186 -12.35 3.22 -8.46
C TYR A 186 -12.77 2.71 -9.84
N ALA A 187 -11.90 2.79 -10.84
CA ALA A 187 -12.16 2.18 -12.15
C ALA A 187 -11.96 0.67 -12.07
N SER A 188 -12.99 -0.11 -12.45
CA SER A 188 -13.00 -1.57 -12.32
C SER A 188 -11.85 -2.25 -13.07
N GLY A 189 -11.50 -1.78 -14.28
CA GLY A 189 -10.39 -2.32 -15.06
C GLY A 189 -9.03 -2.13 -14.39
N GLU A 190 -8.77 -0.95 -13.82
CA GLU A 190 -7.50 -0.65 -13.14
C GLU A 190 -7.37 -1.44 -11.83
N ARG A 191 -8.47 -1.51 -11.07
CA ARG A 191 -8.54 -2.31 -9.85
C ARG A 191 -8.28 -3.79 -10.13
N ARG A 192 -8.88 -4.35 -11.19
CA ARG A 192 -8.63 -5.74 -11.60
C ARG A 192 -7.17 -5.98 -11.97
N ASN A 193 -6.59 -5.10 -12.78
CA ASN A 193 -5.19 -5.19 -13.19
C ASN A 193 -4.23 -5.23 -11.98
N LEU A 194 -4.50 -4.44 -10.93
CA LEU A 194 -3.69 -4.49 -9.70
C LEU A 194 -3.82 -5.82 -8.95
N PHE A 195 -5.01 -6.42 -8.90
CA PHE A 195 -5.15 -7.76 -8.33
C PHE A 195 -4.44 -8.84 -9.17
N GLU A 196 -4.41 -8.72 -10.50
CA GLU A 196 -3.63 -9.60 -11.38
C GLU A 196 -2.11 -9.43 -11.17
N ILE A 197 -1.65 -8.21 -10.93
CA ILE A 197 -0.25 -7.94 -10.56
C ILE A 197 0.08 -8.55 -9.19
N ALA A 198 -0.83 -8.43 -8.22
CA ALA A 198 -0.69 -9.06 -6.91
C ALA A 198 -0.64 -10.60 -7.03
N GLU A 199 -1.49 -11.21 -7.85
CA GLU A 199 -1.47 -12.64 -8.13
C GLU A 199 -0.15 -13.06 -8.78
N SER A 200 0.33 -12.29 -9.76
CA SER A 200 1.65 -12.51 -10.37
C SER A 200 2.79 -12.41 -9.36
N ALA A 201 2.65 -11.56 -8.34
CA ALA A 201 3.62 -11.46 -7.25
C ALA A 201 3.63 -12.73 -6.37
N VAL A 202 2.47 -13.35 -6.12
CA VAL A 202 2.38 -14.65 -5.42
C VAL A 202 3.21 -15.72 -6.11
N VAL A 203 3.08 -15.84 -7.46
CA VAL A 203 3.85 -16.80 -8.24
C VAL A 203 5.35 -16.57 -8.08
N ARG A 204 5.79 -15.31 -8.19
CA ARG A 204 7.21 -14.97 -8.00
C ARG A 204 7.71 -15.32 -6.61
N VAL A 205 6.92 -15.05 -5.56
CA VAL A 205 7.27 -15.41 -4.18
C VAL A 205 7.49 -16.92 -4.08
N GLY A 206 6.55 -17.74 -4.55
CA GLY A 206 6.68 -19.20 -4.54
C GLY A 206 7.96 -19.68 -5.24
N THR A 207 8.23 -19.17 -6.44
CA THR A 207 9.46 -19.48 -7.19
C THR A 207 10.73 -19.15 -6.40
N TYR A 208 10.79 -17.99 -5.74
CA TYR A 208 11.97 -17.63 -4.97
C TYR A 208 12.10 -18.44 -3.67
N LEU A 209 11.00 -18.84 -3.03
CA LEU A 209 11.03 -19.77 -1.90
C LEU A 209 11.60 -21.13 -2.30
N GLU A 210 11.22 -21.64 -3.48
CA GLU A 210 11.79 -22.87 -4.03
C GLU A 210 13.29 -22.74 -4.27
N LEU A 211 13.75 -21.59 -4.77
CA LEU A 211 15.19 -21.34 -4.91
C LEU A 211 15.90 -21.28 -3.55
N CYS A 212 15.30 -20.63 -2.54
CA CYS A 212 15.83 -20.61 -1.18
C CYS A 212 16.02 -22.02 -0.60
N THR A 213 15.17 -22.99 -0.94
CA THR A 213 15.34 -24.37 -0.43
C THR A 213 16.63 -25.03 -0.94
N ARG A 214 17.10 -24.63 -2.13
CA ARG A 214 18.33 -25.15 -2.73
C ARG A 214 19.59 -24.44 -2.23
N THR A 215 19.48 -23.20 -1.76
CA THR A 215 20.63 -22.35 -1.40
C THR A 215 20.76 -22.07 0.09
N ASP A 216 19.63 -21.95 0.81
CA ASP A 216 19.56 -21.34 2.14
C ASP A 216 18.97 -22.28 3.22
N LYS A 217 18.87 -23.59 2.93
CA LYS A 217 18.35 -24.64 3.85
C LYS A 217 17.02 -24.27 4.52
N LEU A 218 16.00 -23.97 3.71
CA LEU A 218 14.63 -23.82 4.20
C LEU A 218 14.05 -25.20 4.57
N ASP A 219 13.41 -25.31 5.73
CA ASP A 219 12.75 -26.53 6.16
C ASP A 219 11.57 -26.90 5.22
N PRO A 220 11.45 -28.18 4.77
CA PRO A 220 10.39 -28.59 3.85
C PRO A 220 8.97 -28.40 4.37
N GLU A 221 8.72 -28.59 5.67
CA GLU A 221 7.38 -28.41 6.27
C GLU A 221 7.02 -26.93 6.33
N GLN A 222 7.95 -26.08 6.78
CA GLN A 222 7.77 -24.62 6.75
C GLN A 222 7.48 -24.10 5.34
N LYS A 223 8.19 -24.62 4.34
CA LYS A 223 7.92 -24.29 2.93
C LYS A 223 6.50 -24.70 2.52
N ALA A 224 6.07 -25.91 2.85
CA ALA A 224 4.74 -26.41 2.48
C ALA A 224 3.63 -25.55 3.09
N CYS A 225 3.77 -25.15 4.36
CA CYS A 225 2.85 -24.22 5.01
C CYS A 225 2.80 -22.86 4.31
N ALA A 226 3.96 -22.30 3.94
CA ALA A 226 4.02 -21.03 3.21
C ALA A 226 3.39 -21.11 1.82
N MET A 227 3.61 -22.20 1.08
CA MET A 227 2.98 -22.41 -0.23
C MET A 227 1.46 -22.53 -0.12
N ALA A 228 0.94 -23.24 0.88
CA ALA A 228 -0.51 -23.33 1.12
C ALA A 228 -1.13 -21.96 1.44
N LEU A 229 -0.42 -21.11 2.20
CA LEU A 229 -0.85 -19.73 2.47
C LEU A 229 -0.89 -18.89 1.18
N LEU A 230 0.14 -19.01 0.33
CA LEU A 230 0.22 -18.33 -0.98
C LEU A 230 -0.92 -18.76 -1.93
N ASP A 231 -1.23 -20.05 -1.98
CA ASP A 231 -2.35 -20.58 -2.80
C ASP A 231 -3.71 -20.03 -2.35
N ARG A 232 -3.91 -19.91 -1.04
CA ARG A 232 -5.11 -19.29 -0.46
C ARG A 232 -5.20 -17.81 -0.84
N ILE A 233 -4.10 -17.06 -0.74
CA ILE A 233 -4.04 -15.66 -1.15
C ILE A 233 -4.38 -15.51 -2.64
N ALA A 234 -3.74 -16.29 -3.52
CA ALA A 234 -4.01 -16.25 -4.96
C ALA A 234 -5.49 -16.53 -5.28
N SER A 235 -6.11 -17.48 -4.60
CA SER A 235 -7.54 -17.80 -4.76
C SER A 235 -8.44 -16.63 -4.35
N MET A 236 -8.11 -15.94 -3.25
CA MET A 236 -8.84 -14.74 -2.83
C MET A 236 -8.67 -13.59 -3.84
N LEU A 237 -7.47 -13.38 -4.39
CA LEU A 237 -7.20 -12.33 -5.38
C LEU A 237 -7.98 -12.54 -6.67
N ARG A 238 -8.04 -13.78 -7.18
CA ARG A 238 -8.89 -14.11 -8.35
C ARG A 238 -10.37 -13.82 -8.10
N GLY A 239 -10.86 -14.10 -6.89
CA GLY A 239 -12.23 -13.76 -6.49
C GLY A 239 -12.48 -12.24 -6.41
N LEU A 240 -11.48 -11.46 -6.01
CA LEU A 240 -11.55 -10.00 -5.95
C LEU A 240 -11.43 -9.33 -7.33
N GLY A 241 -10.73 -9.95 -8.27
CA GLY A 241 -10.56 -9.43 -9.64
C GLY A 241 -11.74 -9.72 -10.59
N SER A 242 -12.57 -10.71 -10.26
CA SER A 242 -13.70 -11.14 -11.10
C SER A 242 -15.01 -10.39 -10.86
N GLY A 243 -15.14 -9.66 -9.75
CA GLY A 243 -16.28 -8.79 -9.43
C GLY A 243 -16.13 -7.37 -9.96
#